data_AF-F3B3R9-F1
#
_entry.id   AF-F3B3R9-F1
#
_cell.length_a   1.000
_cell.length_b   1.000
_cell.length_c   1.000
_cell.angle_alpha   90.00
_cell.angle_beta   90.00
_cell.angle_gamma   90.00
#
_symmetry.space_group_name_H-M   'P 1'
#
loop_
_entity.id
_entity.type
_entity.pdbx_description
1 polymer ?
#
loop_
_entity_poly.entity_id
_entity_poly.type
_entity_poly.pdbx_seq_one_letter_code
_entity_poly.pdbx_strand_id
1 'polypeptide(L)' 'KQDIANILSMLCKRKEVHIVEAEVCPDHIHMLVEIPPKMSVSVFCRIFKR' A
#
# COMPACT_ATOMS: atom_id res chain seq x y z
N LYS A 1 10.28 -9.92 7.00
CA LYS A 1 10.22 -8.51 6.53
C LYS A 1 9.97 -8.43 5.02
N GLN A 2 10.70 -9.19 4.19
CA GLN A 2 10.49 -9.23 2.73
C GLN A 2 9.08 -9.68 2.33
N ASP A 3 8.45 -10.59 3.08
CA ASP A 3 7.11 -11.10 2.73
C ASP A 3 6.04 -10.01 2.78
N ILE A 4 6.12 -9.11 3.77
CA ILE A 4 5.19 -7.98 3.91
C ILE A 4 5.35 -7.03 2.72
N ALA A 5 6.57 -6.66 2.36
CA ALA A 5 6.84 -5.79 1.21
C ALA A 5 6.33 -6.41 -0.11
N ASN A 6 6.48 -7.72 -0.27
CA ASN A 6 6.00 -8.46 -1.44
C ASN A 6 4.46 -8.48 -1.50
N ILE A 7 3.79 -8.73 -0.37
CA ILE A 7 2.32 -8.72 -0.28
C ILE A 7 1.78 -7.32 -0.59
N LEU A 8 2.36 -6.28 0.01
CA LEU A 8 1.97 -4.89 -0.23
C LEU A 8 2.13 -4.51 -1.71
N SER A 9 3.26 -4.87 -2.32
CA SER A 9 3.53 -4.64 -3.74
C SER A 9 2.51 -5.34 -4.63
N MET A 10 2.17 -6.60 -4.33
CA MET A 10 1.13 -7.33 -5.07
C MET A 10 -0.26 -6.72 -4.92
N LEU A 11 -0.63 -6.26 -3.72
CA LEU A 11 -1.93 -5.63 -3.46
C LEU A 11 -2.07 -4.31 -4.20
N CYS A 12 -1.06 -3.44 -4.14
CA CYS A 12 -1.05 -2.17 -4.86
C CYS A 12 -1.10 -2.38 -6.38
N LYS A 13 -0.34 -3.34 -6.92
CA LYS A 13 -0.36 -3.69 -8.35
C LYS A 13 -1.74 -4.15 -8.83
N ARG A 14 -2.45 -4.95 -8.02
CA ARG A 14 -3.82 -5.41 -8.33
C ARG A 14 -4.86 -4.28 -8.33
N LYS A 15 -4.58 -3.19 -7.62
CA LYS A 15 -5.49 -2.06 -7.43
C LYS A 15 -5.12 -0.84 -8.27
N GLU A 16 -4.14 -1.00 -9.17
CA GLU A 16 -3.63 0.08 -10.01
C GLU A 16 -3.14 1.28 -9.17
N VAL A 17 -2.58 0.99 -8.00
CA VAL A 17 -1.95 1.98 -7.13
C VAL A 17 -0.44 1.90 -7.35
N HIS A 18 0.18 3.04 -7.62
CA HIS A 18 1.62 3.13 -7.81
C HIS A 18 2.27 3.44 -6.46
N ILE A 19 3.25 2.64 -6.07
CA ILE A 19 4.06 2.88 -4.86
C ILE A 19 5.26 3.71 -5.29
N VAL A 20 5.36 4.92 -4.75
CA VAL A 20 6.52 5.81 -4.97
C VAL A 20 7.62 5.45 -3.99
N GLU A 21 7.28 5.34 -2.70
CA GLU A 21 8.19 4.93 -1.62
C GLU A 21 7.44 4.08 -0.60
N ALA A 22 8.11 3.09 -0.01
CA ALA A 22 7.55 2.29 1.08
C ALA A 22 8.66 1.84 2.04
N GLU A 23 8.48 2.15 3.32
CA GLU A 23 9.39 1.79 4.40
C GLU A 23 8.65 1.02 5.48
N VAL A 24 9.19 -0.16 5.83
CA VAL A 24 8.63 -1.03 6.88
C VAL A 24 9.45 -0.85 8.15
N CYS A 25 8.90 -0.10 9.09
CA CYS A 25 9.44 0.05 10.44
C CYS A 25 8.93 -1.10 11.35
N PRO A 26 9.51 -1.30 12.54
CA PRO A 26 9.14 -2.40 13.44
C PRO A 26 7.70 -2.33 13.98
N ASP A 27 7.16 -1.12 14.12
CA ASP A 27 5.89 -0.80 14.78
C ASP A 27 4.85 -0.17 13.82
N HIS A 28 5.30 0.35 12.67
CA HIS A 28 4.44 0.96 11.67
C HIS A 28 5.04 0.82 10.25
N ILE A 29 4.26 1.19 9.23
CA ILE A 29 4.71 1.21 7.84
C ILE A 29 4.42 2.59 7.26
N HIS A 30 5.43 3.22 6.66
CA HIS A 30 5.27 4.44 5.88
C HIS A 30 5.17 4.08 4.41
N MET A 31 4.14 4.61 3.73
CA MET A 31 3.95 4.40 2.30
C MET A 31 3.59 5.72 1.64
N LEU A 32 4.32 6.05 0.58
CA LEU A 32 3.98 7.10 -0.36
C LEU A 32 3.43 6.45 -1.61
N VAL A 33 2.16 6.71 -1.91
CA VAL A 33 1.44 6.06 -3.01
C VAL A 33 0.68 7.08 -3.85
N GLU A 34 0.62 6.82 -5.15
CA GLU A 34 -0.26 7.51 -6.08
C GLU A 34 -1.53 6.67 -6.26
N ILE A 35 -2.64 7.21 -5.80
CA ILE A 35 -3.95 6.56 -5.86
C ILE A 35 -4.70 7.11 -7.07
N PRO A 36 -5.28 6.25 -7.94
CA PRO A 36 -6.04 6.73 -9.07
C PRO A 36 -7.30 7.47 -8.57
N PRO A 37 -7.74 8.54 -9.26
CA PRO A 37 -8.83 9.40 -8.78
C PRO A 37 -10.18 8.67 -8.63
N LYS A 38 -10.34 7.50 -9.25
CA LYS A 38 -11.49 6.59 -9.12
C LYS A 38 -11.56 5.86 -7.76
N MET A 39 -10.49 5.88 -6.98
CA MET A 39 -10.38 5.19 -5.69
C MET A 39 -10.22 6.20 -4.56
N SER A 40 -11.04 6.06 -3.52
CA SER A 40 -10.89 6.90 -2.32
C SER A 40 -9.76 6.39 -1.42
N VAL A 41 -9.13 7.33 -0.72
CA VAL A 41 -8.08 7.04 0.28
C VAL A 41 -8.60 6.10 1.37
N SER A 42 -9.86 6.25 1.79
CA SER A 42 -10.47 5.38 2.82
C SER A 42 -10.60 3.93 2.36
N VAL A 43 -10.93 3.69 1.08
CA VAL A 43 -10.98 2.35 0.49
C VAL A 43 -9.58 1.75 0.42
N PHE A 44 -8.58 2.53 0.04
CA PHE A 44 -7.18 2.11 0.05
C PHE A 44 -6.73 1.69 1.46
N CYS A 45 -6.91 2.54 2.47
CA CYS A 45 -6.54 2.21 3.85
C CYS A 45 -7.29 0.98 4.39
N ARG A 46 -8.55 0.76 3.97
CA ARG A 46 -9.32 -0.42 4.38
C ARG A 46 -8.70 -1.74 3.88
N ILE A 47 -7.96 -1.73 2.78
CA ILE A 47 -7.29 -2.93 2.25
C ILE A 47 -6.18 -3.40 3.20
N PHE A 48 -5.51 -2.49 3.90
CA PHE A 48 -4.40 -2.82 4.80
C PHE A 48 -4.81 -3.09 6.24
N LYS A 49 -6.00 -2.64 6.63
CA LYS A 49 -6.53 -2.83 8.00
C LYS A 49 -7.34 -4.12 8.16
N ARG A 50 -7.33 -5.01 7.17
CA ARG A 50 -8.14 -6.23 7.16
C ARG A 50 -7.31 -7.48 7.39
#